data_AF-A0A2N2FAP8-F1
#
_entry.id   AF-A0A2N2FAP8-F1
#
_cell.length_a   1.000
_cell.length_b   1.000
_cell.length_c   1.000
_cell.angle_alpha   90.00
_cell.angle_beta   90.00
_cell.angle_gamma   90.00
#
_symmetry.space_group_name_H-M   'P 1'
#
loop_
_entity.id
_entity.type
_entity.pdbx_description
1 polymer ?
#
loop_
_entity_poly.entity_id
_entity_poly.type
_entity_poly.pdbx_seq_one_letter_code
_entity_poly.pdbx_strand_id
1 'polypeptide(L)' 'DLSLLGMPIIGHFIAYKSGHRLNNQLLQEVLARPQSWSLVHQYRRQDQANAARPLNVPAFHILGAVNA' A
#
# COMPACT_ATOMS: atom_id res chain seq x y z
N ASP A 1 -10.25 -3.74 -4.85
CA ASP A 1 -9.23 -4.34 -5.74
C ASP A 1 -7.93 -4.64 -5.01
N LEU A 2 -7.21 -3.66 -4.47
CA LEU A 2 -5.91 -3.93 -3.80
C LEU A 2 -6.00 -4.91 -2.62
N SER A 3 -7.12 -4.94 -1.90
CA SER A 3 -7.40 -5.94 -0.87
C SER A 3 -7.54 -7.37 -1.40
N LEU A 4 -7.77 -7.56 -2.71
CA LEU A 4 -7.86 -8.89 -3.34
C LEU A 4 -6.53 -9.65 -3.30
N LEU A 5 -5.41 -8.97 -3.02
CA LEU A 5 -4.12 -9.61 -2.73
C LEU A 5 -4.16 -10.54 -1.52
N GLY A 6 -5.18 -10.44 -0.65
CA GLY A 6 -5.32 -11.29 0.54
C GLY A 6 -4.31 -10.99 1.66
N MET A 7 -3.45 -9.99 1.47
CA MET A 7 -2.46 -9.52 2.44
C MET A 7 -2.40 -8.00 2.46
N PRO A 8 -2.09 -7.38 3.62
CA PRO A 8 -1.94 -5.94 3.71
C PRO A 8 -0.72 -5.48 2.90
N ILE A 9 -0.91 -4.41 2.12
CA ILE A 9 0.17 -3.75 1.37
C ILE A 9 0.68 -2.59 2.21
N ILE A 10 2.00 -2.53 2.39
CA ILE A 10 2.68 -1.38 3.00
C ILE A 10 3.34 -0.60 1.87
N GLY A 11 2.85 0.60 1.59
CA GLY A 11 3.38 1.45 0.53
C GLY A 11 2.53 2.70 0.30
N HIS A 12 2.90 3.48 -0.72
CA HIS A 12 2.14 4.65 -1.15
C HIS A 12 1.48 4.36 -2.49
N PHE A 13 0.14 4.36 -2.51
CA PHE A 13 -0.66 4.16 -3.71
C PHE A 13 -1.26 5.49 -4.18
N ILE A 14 -1.02 5.85 -5.43
CA ILE A 14 -1.58 7.05 -6.07
C ILE A 14 -2.40 6.60 -7.28
N ALA A 15 -3.65 7.02 -7.34
CA ALA A 15 -4.55 6.74 -8.45
C ALA A 15 -5.27 8.01 -8.90
N TYR A 16 -5.26 8.25 -10.21
CA TYR A 16 -5.99 9.35 -10.82
C TYR A 16 -7.03 8.79 -11.79
N LYS A 17 -8.32 9.05 -11.53
CA LYS A 17 -9.46 8.51 -12.31
C LYS A 17 -9.36 6.99 -12.56
N SER A 18 -8.78 6.26 -11.61
CA SER A 18 -8.56 4.81 -11.75
C SER A 18 -9.85 4.03 -11.52
N GLY A 19 -10.07 3.01 -12.36
CA GLY A 19 -11.13 2.02 -12.17
C GLY A 19 -10.57 0.63 -11.89
N HIS A 20 -11.46 -0.34 -11.67
CA HIS A 20 -11.08 -1.72 -11.31
C HIS A 20 -10.04 -2.34 -12.24
N ARG A 21 -10.20 -2.13 -13.56
CA ARG A 21 -9.26 -2.65 -14.56
C ARG A 21 -7.84 -2.12 -14.36
N LEU A 22 -7.68 -0.81 -14.14
CA LEU A 22 -6.36 -0.19 -14.00
C LEU A 22 -5.69 -0.60 -12.68
N ASN A 23 -6.48 -0.72 -11.59
CA ASN A 23 -5.97 -1.23 -10.32
C ASN A 23 -5.45 -2.68 -10.46
N ASN A 24 -6.20 -3.54 -11.15
CA ASN A 24 -5.77 -4.92 -11.38
C ASN A 24 -4.51 -5.01 -12.24
N GLN A 25 -4.39 -4.18 -13.29
CA GLN A 25 -3.19 -4.10 -14.11
C GLN A 25 -1.98 -3.66 -13.29
N LEU A 26 -2.13 -2.64 -12.44
CA LEU A 26 -1.05 -2.21 -11.54
C LEU A 26 -0.61 -3.35 -10.62
N LEU A 27 -1.55 -4.05 -10.00
CA LEU A 27 -1.25 -5.17 -9.10
C LEU A 27 -0.50 -6.28 -9.83
N GLN A 28 -0.94 -6.63 -11.04
CA GLN A 28 -0.27 -7.63 -11.88
C GLN A 28 1.17 -7.21 -12.21
N GLU A 29 1.40 -5.96 -12.60
CA GLU A 29 2.73 -5.43 -12.91
C GLU A 29 3.66 -5.41 -11.69
N VAL A 30 3.16 -5.02 -10.52
CA VAL A 30 3.95 -5.06 -9.28
C VAL A 30 4.33 -6.50 -8.95
N LEU A 31 3.37 -7.43 -8.97
CA LEU A 31 3.62 -8.84 -8.65
C LEU A 31 4.58 -9.51 -9.65
N ALA A 32 4.48 -9.15 -10.94
CA ALA A 32 5.36 -9.67 -11.98
C ALA A 32 6.81 -9.23 -11.82
N ARG A 33 7.11 -8.24 -10.97
CA ARG A 33 8.45 -7.72 -10.70
C ARG A 33 8.85 -7.98 -9.25
N PRO A 34 9.42 -9.16 -8.92
CA PRO A 34 9.81 -9.51 -7.55
C PRO A 34 10.83 -8.55 -6.91
N GLN A 35 11.55 -7.78 -7.71
CA GLN A 35 12.49 -6.76 -7.21
C GLN A 35 11.77 -5.48 -6.73
N SER A 36 10.50 -5.31 -7.08
CA SER A 36 9.69 -4.13 -6.75
C SER A 36 8.87 -4.29 -5.47
N TRP A 37 8.93 -5.45 -4.80
CA TRP A 37 8.26 -5.70 -3.54
C TRP A 37 8.99 -6.74 -2.69
N SER A 38 8.72 -6.76 -1.39
CA SER A 38 9.25 -7.76 -0.46
C SER A 38 8.14 -8.22 0.49
N LEU A 39 8.08 -9.52 0.76
CA LEU A 39 7.19 -10.08 1.79
C LEU A 39 7.79 -9.83 3.18
N VAL A 40 6.99 -9.26 4.07
CA VAL A 40 7.37 -9.01 5.46
C VAL A 40 6.46 -9.81 6.40
N HIS A 41 7.06 -10.72 7.18
CA HIS A 41 6.33 -11.60 8.08
C HIS A 41 6.03 -10.98 9.45
N GLN A 42 6.75 -9.91 9.82
CA GLN A 42 6.63 -9.25 11.11
C GLN A 42 6.42 -7.75 10.93
N TYR A 43 5.16 -7.31 10.94
CA TYR A 43 4.85 -5.91 11.17
C TYR A 43 4.75 -5.67 12.68
N ARG A 44 5.89 -5.52 13.36
CA ARG A 44 5.88 -4.99 14.72
C ARG A 44 5.58 -3.50 14.60
N ARG A 45 4.33 -3.11 14.90
CA ARG A 45 4.05 -1.71 15.24
C ARG A 45 4.89 -1.40 16.46
N GLN A 46 6.02 -0.74 16.24
CA GLN A 46 6.94 -0.38 17.31
C GLN A 46 6.35 0.87 17.96
N ASP A 47 5.40 0.65 18.85
CA ASP A 47 5.02 1.68 19.79
C ASP A 47 6.21 1.88 20.75
N GLN A 48 6.91 3.00 20.52
CA GLN A 48 7.85 3.71 21.41
C GLN A 48 9.29 3.19 21.54
N ALA A 49 10.23 3.83 20.82
CA ALA A 49 11.23 4.77 21.39
C ALA A 49 12.42 4.98 20.41
N ASN A 50 12.81 6.24 20.24
CA ASN A 50 13.96 6.78 19.51
C ASN A 50 13.89 6.95 17.97
N ALA A 51 13.57 8.19 17.59
CA ALA A 51 14.26 8.99 16.57
C ALA A 51 14.11 8.66 15.06
N ALA A 52 13.09 7.90 14.65
CA ALA A 52 12.64 7.93 13.26
C ALA A 52 11.26 8.59 13.22
N ARG A 53 11.11 9.64 12.39
CA ARG A 53 9.83 10.36 12.19
C ARG A 53 8.69 9.36 12.14
N PRO A 54 7.61 9.53 12.92
CA PRO A 54 6.46 8.65 12.85
C PRO A 54 5.99 8.65 11.39
N LEU A 55 6.18 7.52 10.70
CA LEU A 55 5.44 7.26 9.48
C LEU A 55 4.00 7.17 9.95
N ASN A 56 3.30 8.30 9.88
CA ASN A 56 1.88 8.42 10.13
C ASN A 56 1.18 7.66 9.00
N VAL A 57 1.20 6.33 9.10
CA VAL A 57 0.48 5.43 8.21
C VAL A 57 -0.87 5.22 8.88
N PRO A 58 -1.91 5.98 8.52
CA PRO A 58 -3.23 5.79 9.08
C PRO A 58 -3.67 4.36 8.81
N ALA A 59 -4.16 3.69 9.84
CA ALA A 59 -4.73 2.36 9.71
C ALA A 59 -5.93 2.45 8.74
N PHE A 60 -5.77 1.91 7.53
CA PHE A 60 -6.81 1.67 6.54
C PHE A 60 -7.86 2.81 6.40
N HIS A 61 -7.43 4.02 6.07
CA HIS A 61 -8.40 4.98 5.53
C HIS A 61 -8.49 4.79 4.02
N ILE A 62 -9.72 4.61 3.51
CA ILE A 62 -10.02 4.86 2.10
C ILE A 62 -9.45 6.25 1.80
N LEU A 63 -8.40 6.32 0.98
CA LEU A 63 -7.88 7.59 0.50
C LEU A 63 -9.04 8.23 -0.26
N GLY A 64 -9.70 9.21 0.37
CA GLY A 64 -10.76 9.98 -0.25
C GLY A 64 -10.24 10.50 -1.59
N ALA A 65 -11.00 10.25 -2.65
CA ALA A 65 -10.62 10.65 -4.00
C ALA A 65 -10.16 12.11 -3.99
N VAL A 66 -8.90 12.34 -4.35
CA VAL A 66 -8.37 13.69 -4.54
C VAL A 66 -9.07 14.23 -5.79
N ASN A 67 -10.08 15.08 -5.59
CA ASN A 67 -10.66 15.85 -6.68
C ASN A 67 -9.61 16.88 -7.12
N ALA A 68 -9.17 16.74 -8.36
CA ALA A 68 -8.41 17.76 -9.08
C ALA A 68 -9.35 18.84 -9.60
#